data_AF-A0A1F9NER3-F1
#
_entry.id   AF-A0A1F9NER3-F1
#
_cell.length_a   1.000
_cell.length_b   1.000
_cell.length_c   1.000
_cell.angle_alpha   90.00
_cell.angle_beta   90.00
_cell.angle_gamma   90.00
#
_symmetry.space_group_name_H-M   'P 1'
#
loop_
_entity.id
_entity.type
_entity.pdbx_description
1 polymer ?
#
loop_
_entity_poly.entity_id
_entity_poly.type
_entity_poly.pdbx_seq_one_letter_code
_entity_poly.pdbx_strand_id
1 'polypeptide(L)'
;MQPDMVFKKCINCGKTWPDRDSFLDDPEIFLIGYQANFKYLKLGGLLFNHSCRTTLALPADLFIDLYDGPVFSERVTGSDACPGYCLSKTSLSPCSAQCECAFIREILQIIKYRHDSTIH
;
A
#
# COMPACT_ATOMS: atom_id res chain seq x y z
N MET A 1 -10.91 -28.91 11.01
CA MET A 1 -9.62 -28.20 10.79
C MET A 1 -9.96 -26.87 10.17
N GLN A 2 -9.86 -25.77 10.91
CA GLN A 2 -9.96 -24.43 10.34
C GLN A 2 -8.60 -24.08 9.72
N PRO A 3 -8.55 -23.59 8.47
CA PRO A 3 -7.30 -23.19 7.84
C PRO A 3 -6.70 -22.02 8.64
N ASP A 4 -5.39 -22.09 8.84
CA ASP A 4 -4.58 -21.20 9.67
C ASP A 4 -4.99 -19.72 9.56
N MET A 5 -5.30 -19.09 10.70
CA MET A 5 -5.53 -17.65 10.84
C MET A 5 -4.21 -16.89 10.62
N VAL A 6 -3.73 -16.84 9.39
CA VAL A 6 -2.56 -16.04 9.00
C VAL A 6 -2.97 -14.98 8.00
N PHE A 7 -2.63 -13.73 8.29
CA PHE A 7 -2.84 -12.59 7.39
C PHE A 7 -2.08 -12.77 6.07
N LYS A 8 -0.81 -13.17 6.14
CA LYS A 8 0.02 -13.39 4.95
C LYS A 8 1.10 -14.43 5.21
N LYS A 9 1.50 -15.14 4.14
CA LYS A 9 2.68 -16.01 4.11
C LYS A 9 3.55 -15.67 2.91
N CYS A 10 4.85 -15.59 3.12
CA CYS A 10 5.81 -15.45 2.03
C CYS A 10 5.91 -16.79 1.28
N ILE A 11 5.58 -16.78 -0.01
CA ILE A 11 5.61 -17.99 -0.84
C ILE A 11 7.02 -18.54 -1.08
N ASN A 12 8.06 -17.72 -0.87
CA ASN A 12 9.44 -18.11 -1.15
C ASN A 12 10.18 -18.66 0.07
N CYS A 13 10.16 -17.96 1.21
CA CYS A 13 10.85 -18.42 2.43
C CYS A 13 9.90 -19.01 3.49
N GLY A 14 8.59 -18.93 3.29
CA GLY A 14 7.60 -19.50 4.21
C GLY A 14 7.30 -18.67 5.45
N LYS A 15 7.96 -17.51 5.69
CA LYS A 15 7.67 -16.60 6.81
C LYS A 15 6.18 -16.24 6.82
N THR A 16 5.57 -16.28 8.00
CA THR A 16 4.14 -16.02 8.19
C THR A 16 3.94 -14.80 9.09
N TRP A 17 2.93 -14.02 8.76
CA TRP A 17 2.47 -12.88 9.54
C TRP A 17 1.04 -13.16 10.00
N PRO A 18 0.79 -13.27 11.33
CA PRO A 18 -0.54 -13.59 11.86
C PRO A 18 -1.57 -12.49 11.57
N ASP A 19 -1.16 -11.22 11.61
CA ASP A 19 -2.02 -10.05 11.41
C ASP A 19 -1.34 -8.97 10.58
N ARG A 20 -2.08 -7.92 10.22
CA ARG A 20 -1.58 -6.81 9.40
C ARG A 20 -0.46 -6.03 10.11
N ASP A 21 -0.57 -5.84 11.42
CA ASP A 21 0.40 -5.07 12.18
C ASP A 21 1.75 -5.79 12.21
N SER A 22 1.74 -7.10 12.47
CA SER A 22 2.94 -7.95 12.38
C SER A 22 3.59 -7.92 11.00
N PHE A 23 2.81 -7.74 9.92
CA PHE A 23 3.33 -7.59 8.56
C PHE A 23 3.97 -6.22 8.31
N LEU A 24 3.35 -5.14 8.80
CA LEU A 24 3.83 -3.77 8.64
C LEU A 24 4.97 -3.40 9.60
N ASP A 25 5.09 -4.09 10.73
CA ASP A 25 6.17 -3.91 11.71
C ASP A 25 7.41 -4.75 11.37
N ASP A 26 7.33 -5.63 10.37
CA ASP A 26 8.45 -6.47 9.96
C ASP A 26 9.51 -5.63 9.21
N PRO A 27 10.73 -5.44 9.76
CA PRO A 27 11.78 -4.66 9.11
C PRO A 27 12.31 -5.31 7.82
N GLU A 28 11.96 -6.56 7.56
CA GLU A 28 12.29 -7.25 6.32
C GLU A 28 11.26 -7.00 5.19
N ILE A 29 10.21 -6.23 5.46
CA ILE A 29 9.16 -5.85 4.51
C ILE A 29 9.35 -4.40 4.05
N PHE A 30 9.40 -4.22 2.73
CA PHE A 30 9.64 -2.92 2.10
C PHE A 30 8.52 -2.59 1.14
N LEU A 31 7.81 -1.48 1.33
CA LEU A 31 6.85 -0.98 0.35
C LEU A 31 7.62 -0.45 -0.88
N ILE A 32 7.41 -1.07 -2.04
CA ILE A 32 8.14 -0.74 -3.27
C ILE A 32 7.25 -0.15 -4.37
N GLY A 33 5.93 -0.25 -4.23
CA GLY A 33 5.05 0.27 -5.27
C GLY A 33 3.57 0.14 -4.99
N TYR A 34 2.79 0.75 -5.89
CA TYR A 34 1.35 0.63 -5.93
C TYR A 34 0.88 0.48 -7.38
N GLN A 35 0.08 -0.55 -7.65
CA GLN A 35 -0.60 -0.73 -8.92
C GLN A 35 -2.04 -0.26 -8.80
N ALA A 36 -2.32 0.94 -9.33
CA ALA A 36 -3.64 1.53 -9.30
C ALA A 36 -4.67 0.72 -10.10
N ASN A 37 -5.84 0.53 -9.52
CA ASN A 37 -7.04 0.12 -10.25
C ASN A 37 -7.95 1.35 -10.40
N PHE A 38 -7.86 2.02 -11.54
CA PHE A 38 -8.65 3.22 -11.83
C PHE A 38 -10.15 2.95 -11.99
N LYS A 39 -10.65 1.71 -11.85
CA LYS A 39 -12.10 1.48 -11.77
C LYS A 39 -12.55 1.34 -10.32
N TYR A 40 -11.74 0.69 -9.52
CA TYR A 40 -12.02 0.42 -8.10
C TYR A 40 -10.72 0.54 -7.31
N LEU A 41 -10.42 1.72 -6.77
CA LEU A 41 -9.13 2.02 -6.14
C LEU A 41 -8.75 1.05 -5.00
N LYS A 42 -9.75 0.59 -4.26
CA LYS A 42 -9.64 -0.42 -3.19
C LYS A 42 -9.13 -1.79 -3.70
N LEU A 43 -9.32 -2.09 -4.99
CA LEU A 43 -8.80 -3.28 -5.66
C LEU A 43 -7.39 -3.07 -6.26
N GLY A 44 -6.79 -1.89 -6.07
CA GLY A 44 -5.38 -1.67 -6.41
C GLY A 44 -4.47 -2.51 -5.52
N GLY A 45 -3.27 -2.83 -6.01
CA GLY A 45 -2.31 -3.67 -5.29
C GLY A 45 -1.17 -2.84 -4.71
N LEU A 46 -1.00 -2.85 -3.39
CA LEU A 46 0.24 -2.41 -2.75
C LEU A 46 1.28 -3.52 -2.91
N LEU A 47 2.48 -3.15 -3.33
CA LEU A 47 3.57 -4.06 -3.66
C LEU A 47 4.65 -3.95 -2.59
N PHE A 48 4.94 -5.06 -1.93
CA PHE A 48 5.94 -5.16 -0.89
C PHE A 48 7.04 -6.13 -1.31
N ASN A 49 8.30 -5.79 -1.11
CA ASN A 49 9.37 -6.78 -1.17
C ASN A 49 9.65 -7.32 0.23
N HIS A 50 9.88 -8.62 0.32
CA HIS A 50 10.50 -9.23 1.48
C HIS A 50 12.03 -9.34 1.26
N SER A 51 12.83 -9.35 2.34
CA SER A 51 14.30 -9.50 2.28
C SER A 51 14.77 -10.71 1.45
N CYS A 52 13.93 -11.75 1.37
CA CYS A 52 14.15 -12.93 0.52
C CYS A 52 13.91 -12.69 -0.99
N ARG A 53 13.81 -11.43 -1.44
CA ARG A 53 13.65 -10.99 -2.85
C ARG A 53 12.33 -11.39 -3.52
N THR A 54 11.32 -11.73 -2.75
CA THR A 54 9.97 -11.97 -3.26
C THR A 54 9.12 -10.73 -3.14
N THR A 55 8.33 -10.46 -4.18
CA THR A 55 7.30 -9.42 -4.15
C THR A 55 5.96 -10.01 -3.70
N LEU A 56 5.38 -9.41 -2.67
CA LEU A 56 4.05 -9.70 -2.14
C LEU A 56 3.12 -8.57 -2.57
N ALA A 57 2.07 -8.92 -3.31
CA ALA A 57 0.97 -8.00 -3.59
C ALA A 57 -0.13 -8.20 -2.54
N LEU A 58 -0.63 -7.08 -2.01
CA LEU A 58 -1.79 -7.04 -1.11
C LEU A 58 -2.78 -6.00 -1.63
N PRO A 59 -4.09 -6.29 -1.61
CA PRO A 59 -5.10 -5.32 -2.03
C PRO A 59 -5.14 -4.13 -1.08
N ALA A 60 -5.47 -2.96 -1.63
CA ALA A 60 -5.46 -1.70 -0.89
C ALA A 60 -6.57 -1.60 0.15
N ASP A 61 -7.67 -2.31 -0.03
CA ASP A 61 -8.78 -2.43 0.94
C ASP A 61 -8.34 -2.87 2.34
N LEU A 62 -7.27 -3.66 2.45
CA LEU A 62 -6.69 -4.08 3.73
C LEU A 62 -6.05 -2.94 4.54
N PHE A 63 -5.90 -1.76 3.96
CA PHE A 63 -5.18 -0.64 4.56
C PHE A 63 -5.98 0.66 4.59
N ILE A 64 -7.23 0.66 4.12
CA ILE A 64 -8.02 1.91 3.99
C ILE A 64 -8.35 2.54 5.34
N ASP A 65 -8.50 1.71 6.37
CA ASP A 65 -8.75 2.12 7.76
C ASP A 65 -7.52 2.74 8.43
N LEU A 66 -6.34 2.72 7.79
CA LEU A 66 -5.20 3.51 8.26
C LEU A 66 -5.39 5.01 8.00
N TYR A 67 -6.33 5.39 7.12
CA TYR A 67 -6.53 6.77 6.70
C TYR A 67 -7.88 7.32 7.17
N ASP A 68 -7.83 8.30 8.08
CA ASP A 68 -9.01 8.99 8.63
C ASP A 68 -9.29 10.36 7.96
N GLY A 69 -8.60 10.67 6.85
CA GLY A 69 -8.72 11.95 6.15
C GLY A 69 -9.82 12.00 5.07
N PRO A 70 -9.91 13.12 4.33
CA PRO A 70 -10.92 13.28 3.28
C PRO A 70 -10.72 12.34 2.10
N VAL A 71 -11.81 11.68 1.69
CA VAL A 71 -11.87 10.95 0.42
C VAL A 71 -12.70 11.77 -0.57
N PHE A 72 -12.03 12.31 -1.59
CA PHE A 72 -12.69 13.05 -2.66
C PHE A 72 -13.40 12.09 -3.63
N SER A 73 -14.52 12.52 -4.22
CA SER A 73 -15.25 11.73 -5.21
C SER A 73 -14.84 12.01 -6.65
N GLU A 74 -14.14 13.12 -6.90
CA GLU A 74 -13.78 13.55 -8.24
C GLU A 74 -12.43 12.97 -8.68
N ARG A 75 -12.35 12.51 -9.93
CA ARG A 75 -11.10 12.11 -10.57
C ARG A 75 -10.60 13.20 -11.49
N VAL A 76 -9.43 13.75 -11.16
CA VAL A 76 -8.75 14.77 -11.98
C VAL A 76 -7.57 14.22 -12.78
N THR A 77 -7.45 12.89 -12.92
CA THR A 77 -6.36 12.23 -13.65
C THR A 77 -6.22 12.78 -15.07
N GLY A 78 -5.00 13.22 -15.43
CA GLY A 78 -4.69 13.76 -16.76
C GLY A 78 -5.01 15.25 -16.94
N SER A 79 -5.59 15.92 -15.94
CA SER A 79 -5.71 17.38 -15.92
C SER A 79 -4.39 18.07 -15.55
N ASP A 80 -4.34 19.39 -15.75
CA ASP A 80 -3.19 20.23 -15.35
C ASP A 80 -2.88 20.17 -13.85
N ALA A 81 -3.89 19.87 -13.02
CA ALA A 81 -3.72 19.71 -11.57
C ALA A 81 -3.15 18.33 -11.18
N CYS A 82 -3.03 17.38 -12.12
CA CYS A 82 -2.62 16.01 -11.84
C CYS A 82 -1.11 15.79 -12.07
N PRO A 83 -0.33 15.44 -11.03
CA PRO A 83 1.09 15.14 -11.20
C PRO A 83 1.35 13.77 -11.86
N GLY A 84 0.32 13.00 -12.20
CA GLY A 84 0.45 11.72 -12.89
C GLY A 84 0.99 10.56 -12.05
N TYR A 85 1.22 10.75 -10.75
CA TYR A 85 1.86 9.72 -9.93
C TYR A 85 1.13 8.39 -9.97
N CYS A 86 -0.21 8.34 -9.99
CA CYS A 86 -0.98 7.08 -10.02
C CYS A 86 -0.67 6.18 -11.24
N LEU A 87 -0.07 6.74 -12.30
CA LEU A 87 0.39 6.00 -13.49
C LEU A 87 1.77 5.36 -13.27
N SER A 88 2.51 5.80 -12.26
CA SER A 88 3.81 5.26 -11.88
C SER A 88 3.69 4.33 -10.69
N LYS A 89 4.07 3.07 -10.89
CA LYS A 89 4.03 2.05 -9.83
C LYS A 89 5.03 2.33 -8.72
N THR A 90 6.19 2.86 -9.05
CA THR A 90 7.34 3.03 -8.14
C THR A 90 7.41 4.43 -7.52
N SER A 91 6.72 5.41 -8.10
CA SER A 91 6.53 6.70 -7.44
C SER A 91 5.60 6.49 -6.25
N LEU A 92 6.13 6.65 -5.05
CA LEU A 92 5.41 6.54 -3.78
C LEU A 92 5.16 7.90 -3.13
N SER A 93 5.36 9.01 -3.86
CA SER A 93 5.15 10.36 -3.31
C SER A 93 3.68 10.65 -2.99
N PRO A 94 3.40 11.54 -2.01
CA PRO A 94 2.05 12.02 -1.76
C PRO A 94 1.50 12.77 -2.99
N CYS A 95 0.18 12.93 -3.06
CA CYS A 95 -0.49 13.62 -4.16
C CYS A 95 -1.28 14.82 -3.61
N SER A 96 -0.88 16.02 -4.00
CA SER A 96 -1.52 17.27 -3.57
C SER A 96 -2.85 17.58 -4.26
N ALA A 97 -3.21 16.83 -5.32
CA ALA A 97 -4.46 17.02 -6.03
C ALA A 97 -5.64 16.53 -5.19
N GLN A 98 -6.72 17.32 -5.13
CA GLN A 98 -8.02 16.88 -4.59
C GLN A 98 -8.65 15.88 -5.57
N CYS A 99 -8.23 14.62 -5.45
CA CYS A 99 -8.54 13.54 -6.37
C CYS A 99 -8.99 12.32 -5.57
N GLU A 100 -9.93 11.54 -6.08
CA GLU A 100 -10.31 10.26 -5.47
C GLU A 100 -9.14 9.29 -5.31
N CYS A 101 -8.06 9.44 -6.09
CA CYS A 101 -6.85 8.62 -5.98
C CYS A 101 -5.92 9.08 -4.84
N ALA A 102 -6.13 10.27 -4.27
CA ALA A 102 -5.18 10.89 -3.34
C ALA A 102 -5.11 10.14 -2.00
N PHE A 103 -6.22 9.63 -1.48
CA PHE A 103 -6.22 8.94 -0.18
C PHE A 103 -5.33 7.69 -0.17
N ILE A 104 -5.24 6.96 -1.30
CA ILE A 104 -4.31 5.83 -1.42
C ILE A 104 -2.86 6.32 -1.27
N ARG A 105 -2.54 7.51 -1.81
CA ARG A 105 -1.20 8.09 -1.70
C ARG A 105 -0.82 8.45 -0.27
N GLU A 106 -1.79 8.85 0.53
CA GLU A 106 -1.61 9.07 1.97
C GLU A 106 -1.39 7.76 2.73
N ILE A 107 -2.13 6.70 2.40
CA ILE A 107 -1.92 5.36 2.98
C ILE A 107 -0.48 4.88 2.72
N LEU A 108 0.07 5.12 1.53
CA LEU A 108 1.48 4.80 1.24
C LEU A 108 2.44 5.58 2.15
N GLN A 109 2.13 6.83 2.50
CA GLN A 109 2.98 7.60 3.44
C GLN A 109 2.91 7.05 4.85
N ILE A 110 1.72 6.67 5.32
CA ILE A 110 1.53 6.10 6.65
C ILE A 110 2.34 4.81 6.80
N ILE A 111 2.28 3.92 5.80
CA ILE A 111 3.06 2.68 5.78
C ILE A 111 4.56 2.97 5.74
N LYS A 112 5.02 3.91 4.90
CA LYS A 112 6.45 4.28 4.84
C LYS A 112 6.95 4.84 6.17
N TYR A 113 6.21 5.76 6.77
CA TYR A 113 6.58 6.37 8.03
C TYR A 113 6.67 5.34 9.16
N ARG A 114 5.75 4.34 9.16
CA ARG A 114 5.81 3.22 10.09
C ARG A 114 7.12 2.44 9.93
N HIS A 115 7.51 2.07 8.71
CA HIS A 115 8.76 1.35 8.48
C HIS A 115 10.01 2.18 8.84
N ASP A 116 10.00 3.50 8.58
CA ASP A 116 11.13 4.38 8.92
C ASP A 116 11.27 4.57 10.46
N SER A 117 10.16 4.52 11.20
CA SER A 117 10.14 4.69 12.66
C SER A 117 10.67 3.46 13.41
N THR A 118 10.65 2.28 12.80
CA THR A 118 11.14 1.02 13.40
C THR A 118 12.67 0.83 13.26
N ILE A 119 13.38 1.79 12.65
CA ILE A 119 14.84 1.75 12.42
C ILE A 119 15.65 2.39 13.58
N HIS A 120 15.00 2.88 14.63
CA HIS A 120 15.65 3.44 15.84
C HIS A 120 15.54 2.51 17.04
#